data_AF-A0A0B6ZYA1-F1
#
_entry.id   AF-A0A0B6ZYA1-F1
#
_cell.length_a   1.000
_cell.length_b   1.000
_cell.length_c   1.000
_cell.angle_alpha   90.00
_cell.angle_beta   90.00
_cell.angle_gamma   90.00
#
_symmetry.space_group_name_H-M   'P 1'
#
loop_
_entity.id
_entity.type
_entity.pdbx_description
1 polymer ?
#
loop_
_entity_poly.entity_id
_entity_poly.type
_entity_poly.pdbx_seq_one_letter_code
_entity_poly.pdbx_strand_id
1 'polypeptide(L)'
;YWQVYHVFKSPLVLLLKLTVPIVGEKNDDDPEDPRNWNRLLNSVQIFTGPVLAIILTGVGFSKIGGVFPVYALVIIICAILASLVFWTSKADKRPVYHTGFAYLGFVVAIVWIYSIANEIVNILQTFGVVFDLSDAILGLTVLAWGNSIGDLVADTTMARQGYPRMGISACFGGPLFNLLLGLGIPFTIACLNNGGTYELKVTMEEMILAGGLGFSLVSSLVIVLLSKFYMSRTYGIYLLCLYVVFLLVAVLTEVNVIKNVVF
;
A
#
# COMPACT_ATOMS: atom_id res chain seq x y z
N TYR A 1 9.08 -24.80 -15.99
CA TYR A 1 8.71 -23.40 -15.70
C TYR A 1 8.32 -23.17 -14.24
N TRP A 2 7.35 -23.90 -13.68
CA TRP A 2 6.90 -23.74 -12.28
C TRP A 2 8.00 -23.93 -11.22
N GLN A 3 8.89 -24.92 -11.37
CA GLN A 3 9.97 -25.16 -10.40
C GLN A 3 11.03 -24.05 -10.38
N VAL A 4 11.38 -23.50 -11.55
CA VAL A 4 12.34 -22.38 -11.68
C VAL A 4 11.78 -21.11 -11.04
N TYR A 5 10.48 -20.86 -11.21
CA TYR A 5 9.78 -19.76 -10.55
C TYR A 5 9.83 -19.87 -9.01
N HIS A 6 9.65 -21.06 -8.45
CA HIS A 6 9.78 -21.28 -7.01
C HIS A 6 11.19 -21.05 -6.48
N VAL A 7 12.21 -21.47 -7.22
CA VAL A 7 13.61 -21.23 -6.84
C VAL A 7 13.92 -19.73 -6.83
N PHE A 8 13.45 -18.99 -7.84
CA PHE A 8 13.66 -17.54 -7.90
C PHE A 8 12.94 -16.79 -6.77
N LYS A 9 11.74 -17.22 -6.38
CA LYS A 9 10.97 -16.62 -5.27
C LYS A 9 11.48 -17.03 -3.88
N SER A 10 12.22 -18.15 -3.80
CA SER A 10 12.62 -18.76 -2.54
C SER A 10 13.39 -17.84 -1.57
N PRO A 11 14.38 -17.00 -1.96
CA PRO A 11 15.06 -16.13 -1.01
C PRO A 11 14.13 -15.08 -0.40
N LEU A 12 13.24 -14.51 -1.21
CA LEU A 12 12.30 -13.49 -0.76
C LEU A 12 11.22 -14.09 0.15
N VAL A 13 10.72 -15.29 -0.20
CA VAL A 13 9.78 -16.03 0.64
C VAL A 13 10.43 -16.49 1.94
N LEU A 14 11.72 -16.86 1.92
CA LEU A 14 12.46 -17.22 3.12
C LEU A 14 12.58 -16.02 4.07
N LEU A 15 12.94 -14.84 3.56
CA LEU A 15 13.00 -13.61 4.36
C LEU A 15 11.64 -13.24 4.96
N LEU A 16 10.57 -13.29 4.16
CA LEU A 16 9.22 -13.04 4.65
C LEU A 16 8.81 -14.06 5.72
N LYS A 17 9.02 -15.37 5.48
CA LYS A 17 8.70 -16.41 6.47
C LYS A 17 9.54 -16.31 7.74
N LEU A 18 10.76 -15.78 7.66
CA LEU A 18 11.64 -15.64 8.81
C LEU A 18 11.29 -14.40 9.65
N THR A 19 10.56 -13.44 9.11
CA THR A 19 10.25 -12.15 9.76
C THR A 19 8.78 -12.02 10.15
N VAL A 20 7.87 -12.58 9.35
CA VAL A 20 6.42 -12.51 9.56
C VAL A 20 5.95 -13.80 10.23
N PRO A 21 5.55 -13.76 11.52
CA PRO A 21 4.89 -14.89 12.14
C PRO A 21 3.55 -15.18 11.48
N ILE A 22 3.37 -16.43 11.07
CA ILE A 22 2.14 -16.93 10.48
C ILE A 22 1.37 -17.62 11.60
N VAL A 23 0.21 -17.08 11.94
CA VAL A 23 -0.76 -17.70 12.82
C VAL A 23 -1.87 -18.22 11.93
N GLY A 24 -1.84 -19.51 11.60
CA GLY A 24 -2.93 -20.10 10.84
C GLY A 24 -4.18 -20.21 11.69
N GLU A 25 -5.33 -20.07 11.04
CA GLU A 25 -6.62 -20.31 11.68
C GLU A 25 -6.76 -21.81 11.99
N LYS A 26 -7.58 -22.14 12.98
CA LYS A 26 -7.86 -23.53 13.35
C LYS A 26 -8.75 -24.10 12.22
N ASN A 27 -8.22 -24.98 11.37
CA ASN A 27 -9.06 -25.68 10.40
C ASN A 27 -10.06 -26.54 11.18
N ASP A 28 -11.37 -26.35 10.95
CA ASP A 28 -12.42 -27.14 11.60
C ASP A 28 -12.37 -28.64 11.21
N ASP A 29 -11.71 -28.97 10.09
CA ASP A 29 -11.54 -30.33 9.60
C ASP A 29 -10.33 -31.08 10.22
N ASP A 30 -9.39 -30.38 10.88
CA ASP A 30 -8.22 -31.00 11.53
C ASP A 30 -7.79 -30.20 12.79
N PRO A 31 -8.36 -30.51 13.97
CA PRO A 31 -8.12 -29.77 15.20
C PRO A 31 -6.69 -29.94 15.76
N GLU A 32 -5.89 -30.84 15.19
CA GLU A 32 -4.53 -31.18 15.61
C GLU A 32 -3.46 -30.83 14.56
N ASP A 33 -3.71 -29.99 13.54
CA ASP A 33 -2.67 -29.70 12.53
C ASP A 33 -1.36 -29.18 13.19
N PRO A 34 -0.29 -30.00 13.26
CA PRO A 34 0.93 -29.65 13.98
C PRO A 34 1.78 -28.63 13.20
N ARG A 35 1.33 -28.24 12.00
CA ARG A 35 2.02 -27.32 11.09
C ARG A 35 1.89 -25.83 11.46
N ASN A 36 1.07 -25.48 12.45
CA ASN A 36 0.84 -24.08 12.82
C ASN A 36 1.79 -23.53 13.90
N TRP A 37 2.43 -24.39 14.71
CA TRP A 37 3.31 -23.95 15.79
C TRP A 37 4.69 -24.59 15.66
N ASN A 38 5.68 -23.79 15.27
CA ASN A 38 7.08 -24.17 15.39
C ASN A 38 7.78 -23.23 16.37
N ARG A 39 8.13 -23.75 17.54
CA ARG A 39 8.77 -22.99 18.62
C ARG A 39 10.02 -22.25 18.13
N LEU A 40 10.88 -22.91 17.36
CA LEU A 40 12.12 -22.31 16.88
C LEU A 40 11.84 -21.15 15.92
N LEU A 41 10.97 -21.38 14.95
CA LEU A 41 10.61 -20.37 13.96
C LEU A 41 9.97 -19.14 14.62
N ASN A 42 9.04 -19.36 15.56
CA ASN A 42 8.34 -18.29 16.25
C ASN A 42 9.26 -17.51 17.21
N SER A 43 10.16 -18.19 17.92
CA SER A 43 11.20 -17.52 18.73
C SER A 43 12.15 -16.68 17.86
N VAL A 44 12.51 -17.18 16.67
CA VAL A 44 13.31 -16.41 15.70
C VAL A 44 12.53 -15.20 15.20
N GLN A 45 11.25 -15.35 14.85
CA GLN A 45 10.40 -14.26 14.34
C GLN A 45 10.16 -13.12 15.35
N ILE A 46 10.06 -13.41 16.65
CA ILE A 46 10.00 -12.38 17.71
C ILE A 46 11.25 -11.50 17.69
N PHE A 47 12.39 -12.06 17.30
CA PHE A 47 13.64 -11.34 17.20
C PHE A 47 13.78 -10.63 15.85
N THR A 48 13.69 -11.38 14.76
CA THR A 48 13.97 -10.90 13.41
C THR A 48 12.93 -9.91 12.89
N GLY A 49 11.64 -10.07 13.23
CA GLY A 49 10.58 -9.19 12.78
C GLY A 49 10.77 -7.74 13.25
N PRO A 50 10.80 -7.47 14.57
CA PRO A 50 11.03 -6.13 15.10
C PRO A 50 12.39 -5.55 14.75
N VAL A 51 13.46 -6.37 14.74
CA VAL A 51 14.81 -5.91 14.37
C VAL A 51 14.84 -5.46 12.90
N LEU A 52 14.22 -6.22 12.00
CA LEU A 52 14.11 -5.79 10.61
C LEU A 52 13.27 -4.50 10.50
N ALA A 53 12.17 -4.41 11.24
CA ALA A 53 11.30 -3.25 11.20
C ALA A 53 12.01 -1.94 11.58
N ILE A 54 12.87 -1.95 12.60
CA ILE A 54 13.63 -0.75 13.01
C ILE A 54 14.76 -0.39 12.03
N ILE A 55 15.32 -1.38 11.32
CA ILE A 55 16.35 -1.16 10.30
C ILE A 55 15.68 -0.51 9.08
N LEU A 56 14.58 -1.10 8.62
CA LEU A 56 13.83 -0.66 7.44
C LEU A 56 13.18 0.72 7.61
N THR A 57 12.71 1.06 8.81
CA THR A 57 12.14 2.39 9.11
C THR A 57 13.20 3.45 9.39
N GLY A 58 14.48 3.08 9.52
CA GLY A 58 15.57 3.98 9.88
C GLY A 58 15.55 4.47 11.35
N VAL A 59 14.47 4.22 12.09
CA VAL A 59 14.31 4.63 13.51
C VAL A 59 15.38 3.98 14.41
N GLY A 60 15.86 2.79 14.04
CA GLY A 60 16.93 2.11 14.77
C GLY A 60 18.23 2.92 14.86
N PHE A 61 18.52 3.78 13.88
CA PHE A 61 19.74 4.60 13.85
C PHE A 61 19.64 5.87 14.71
N SER A 62 18.45 6.19 15.20
CA SER A 62 18.25 7.30 16.13
C SER A 62 18.78 6.97 17.52
N LYS A 63 19.23 8.00 18.25
CA LYS A 63 19.69 7.89 19.63
C LYS A 63 18.64 8.46 20.59
N ILE A 64 18.29 7.71 21.62
CA ILE A 64 17.46 8.16 22.74
C ILE A 64 18.29 9.11 23.59
N GLY A 65 17.87 10.37 23.67
CA GLY A 65 18.56 11.43 24.42
C GLY A 65 19.99 11.69 23.96
N GLY A 66 20.35 11.32 22.72
CA GLY A 66 21.70 11.46 22.17
C GLY A 66 22.73 10.44 22.68
N VAL A 67 22.37 9.59 23.65
CA VAL A 67 23.31 8.70 24.34
C VAL A 67 23.12 7.23 23.94
N PHE A 68 21.88 6.74 23.91
CA PHE A 68 21.64 5.30 23.72
C PHE A 68 21.01 4.99 22.36
N PRO A 69 21.61 4.12 21.54
CA PRO A 69 21.04 3.77 20.24
C PRO A 69 19.75 2.94 20.38
N VAL A 70 18.71 3.31 19.64
CA VAL A 70 17.41 2.62 19.66
C VAL A 70 17.55 1.16 19.25
N TYR A 71 18.41 0.85 18.27
CA TYR A 71 18.61 -0.54 17.83
C TYR A 71 19.09 -1.46 18.96
N ALA A 72 19.97 -0.98 19.84
CA ALA A 72 20.50 -1.81 20.93
C ALA A 72 19.42 -2.13 21.96
N LEU A 73 18.55 -1.16 22.25
CA LEU A 73 17.41 -1.34 23.15
C LEU A 73 16.48 -2.44 22.64
N VAL A 74 16.09 -2.34 21.37
CA VAL A 74 15.14 -3.24 20.73
C VAL A 74 15.72 -4.65 20.63
N ILE A 75 16.99 -4.80 20.27
CA ILE A 75 17.68 -6.09 20.24
C ILE A 75 17.66 -6.76 21.62
N ILE A 76 17.97 -6.01 22.70
CA ILE A 76 17.97 -6.55 24.06
C ILE A 76 16.57 -7.01 24.46
N ILE A 77 15.55 -6.17 24.26
CA ILE A 77 14.16 -6.52 24.59
C ILE A 77 13.70 -7.75 23.79
N CYS A 78 13.92 -7.77 22.48
CA CYS A 78 13.54 -8.88 21.62
C CYS A 78 14.29 -10.17 21.98
N ALA A 79 15.57 -10.10 22.36
CA ALA A 79 16.33 -11.27 22.81
C ALA A 79 15.79 -11.83 24.13
N ILE A 80 15.45 -10.96 25.09
CA ILE A 80 14.81 -11.37 26.35
C ILE A 80 13.45 -12.03 26.07
N LEU A 81 12.61 -11.40 25.26
CA LEU A 81 11.29 -11.94 24.90
C LEU A 81 11.40 -13.27 24.13
N ALA A 82 12.31 -13.38 23.18
CA ALA A 82 12.55 -14.62 22.43
C ALA A 82 13.01 -15.76 23.36
N SER A 83 13.91 -15.46 24.32
CA SER A 83 14.38 -16.42 25.31
C SER A 83 13.27 -16.85 26.27
N LEU A 84 12.46 -15.90 26.77
CA LEU A 84 11.32 -16.19 27.63
C LEU A 84 10.28 -17.07 26.91
N VAL A 85 9.98 -16.76 25.65
CA VAL A 85 9.08 -17.60 24.84
C VAL A 85 9.67 -18.97 24.60
N PHE A 86 10.97 -19.07 24.32
CA PHE A 86 11.64 -20.35 24.11
C PHE A 86 11.61 -21.24 25.36
N TRP A 87 11.76 -20.66 26.55
CA TRP A 87 11.71 -21.38 27.83
C TRP A 87 10.29 -21.71 28.30
N THR A 88 9.33 -20.83 28.08
CA THR A 88 7.94 -21.03 28.52
C THR A 88 7.11 -21.88 27.55
N SER A 89 7.51 -21.93 26.27
CA SER A 89 6.79 -22.69 25.24
C SER A 89 7.25 -24.14 25.12
N LYS A 90 6.28 -25.05 25.04
CA LYS A 90 6.50 -26.43 24.63
C LYS A 90 6.42 -26.54 23.09
N ALA A 91 7.16 -27.49 22.52
CA ALA A 91 7.20 -27.70 21.07
C ALA A 91 5.86 -28.19 20.51
N ASP A 92 5.11 -28.99 21.29
CA ASP A 92 3.87 -29.65 20.85
C ASP A 92 2.57 -28.95 21.27
N LYS A 93 2.65 -27.88 22.07
CA LYS A 93 1.45 -27.22 22.58
C LYS A 93 1.49 -25.72 22.33
N ARG A 94 0.48 -25.25 21.59
CA ARG A 94 0.23 -23.82 21.35
C ARG A 94 0.18 -23.05 22.69
N PRO A 95 0.98 -21.98 22.86
CA PRO A 95 0.94 -21.16 24.05
C PRO A 95 -0.32 -20.28 24.07
N VAL A 96 -0.75 -19.87 25.28
CA VAL A 96 -1.96 -19.01 25.44
C VAL A 96 -1.79 -17.64 24.77
N TYR A 97 -0.54 -17.18 24.65
CA TYR A 97 -0.19 -15.91 23.99
C TYR A 97 0.01 -16.04 22.47
N HIS A 98 -0.39 -17.15 21.84
CA HIS A 98 -0.22 -17.36 20.39
C HIS A 98 -0.90 -16.27 19.55
N THR A 99 -2.03 -15.72 20.00
CA THR A 99 -2.70 -14.58 19.35
C THR A 99 -1.82 -13.33 19.29
N GLY A 100 -0.90 -13.15 20.25
CA GLY A 100 0.07 -12.04 20.23
C GLY A 100 0.98 -12.05 19.01
N PHE A 101 1.30 -13.24 18.47
CA PHE A 101 2.07 -13.37 17.23
C PHE A 101 1.31 -12.89 16.00
N ALA A 102 -0.03 -12.97 15.99
CA ALA A 102 -0.83 -12.45 14.88
C ALA A 102 -0.71 -10.92 14.81
N TYR A 103 -0.78 -10.24 15.96
CA TYR A 103 -0.57 -8.79 16.02
C TYR A 103 0.86 -8.40 15.64
N LEU A 104 1.86 -9.17 16.10
CA LEU A 104 3.25 -8.95 15.70
C LEU A 104 3.42 -9.11 14.18
N GLY A 105 2.86 -10.17 13.60
CA GLY A 105 2.90 -10.43 12.16
C GLY A 105 2.23 -9.35 11.35
N PHE A 106 1.10 -8.84 11.83
CA PHE A 106 0.41 -7.70 11.23
C PHE A 106 1.30 -6.44 11.19
N VAL A 107 1.93 -6.08 12.31
CA VAL A 107 2.82 -4.91 12.36
C VAL A 107 4.03 -5.09 11.44
N VAL A 108 4.68 -6.26 11.47
CA VAL A 108 5.83 -6.54 10.60
C VAL A 108 5.42 -6.52 9.12
N ALA A 109 4.23 -7.01 8.78
CA ALA A 109 3.70 -6.95 7.42
C ALA A 109 3.47 -5.50 6.96
N ILE A 110 2.92 -4.63 7.82
CA ILE A 110 2.79 -3.19 7.52
C ILE A 110 4.14 -2.58 7.18
N VAL A 111 5.18 -2.87 7.98
CA VAL A 111 6.52 -2.32 7.75
C VAL A 111 7.10 -2.84 6.44
N TRP A 112 6.91 -4.11 6.10
CA TRP A 112 7.31 -4.65 4.80
C TRP A 112 6.61 -3.95 3.63
N ILE A 113 5.30 -3.75 3.72
CA ILE A 113 4.52 -3.05 2.69
C ILE A 113 5.05 -1.62 2.52
N TYR A 114 5.28 -0.91 3.63
CA TYR A 114 5.84 0.43 3.64
C TYR A 114 7.23 0.48 2.97
N SER A 115 8.13 -0.42 3.32
CA SER A 115 9.48 -0.46 2.75
C SER A 115 9.48 -0.79 1.27
N ILE A 116 8.69 -1.79 0.85
CA ILE A 116 8.58 -2.13 -0.57
C ILE A 116 7.98 -0.97 -1.36
N ALA A 117 6.97 -0.28 -0.82
CA ALA A 117 6.39 0.90 -1.46
C ALA A 117 7.43 2.03 -1.63
N ASN A 118 8.24 2.31 -0.61
CA ASN A 118 9.32 3.30 -0.71
C ASN A 118 10.36 2.91 -1.76
N GLU A 119 10.81 1.65 -1.80
CA GLU A 119 11.77 1.20 -2.82
C GLU A 119 11.19 1.32 -4.24
N ILE A 120 9.90 1.02 -4.42
CA ILE A 120 9.22 1.24 -5.72
C ILE A 120 9.24 2.71 -6.10
N VAL A 121 8.92 3.62 -5.17
CA VAL A 121 8.96 5.07 -5.43
C VAL A 121 10.38 5.53 -5.77
N ASN A 122 11.40 5.08 -5.03
CA ASN A 122 12.80 5.42 -5.28
C ASN A 122 13.28 4.94 -6.66
N ILE A 123 12.92 3.72 -7.06
CA ILE A 123 13.23 3.17 -8.38
C ILE A 123 12.54 4.01 -9.46
N LEU A 124 11.27 4.39 -9.26
CA LEU A 124 10.55 5.22 -10.21
C LEU A 124 11.15 6.62 -10.33
N GLN A 125 11.53 7.26 -9.23
CA GLN A 125 12.25 8.54 -9.25
C GLN A 125 13.58 8.43 -10.00
N THR A 126 14.30 7.31 -9.83
CA THR A 126 15.53 7.05 -10.60
C THR A 126 15.23 6.95 -12.10
N PHE A 127 14.15 6.27 -12.50
CA PHE A 127 13.70 6.28 -13.88
C PHE A 127 13.28 7.68 -14.36
N GLY A 128 12.67 8.49 -13.49
CA GLY A 128 12.36 9.89 -13.77
C GLY A 128 13.60 10.68 -14.16
N VAL A 129 14.67 10.56 -13.37
CA VAL A 129 15.95 11.21 -13.68
C VAL A 129 16.58 10.67 -14.97
N VAL A 130 16.53 9.36 -15.23
CA VAL A 130 17.12 8.75 -16.43
C VAL A 130 16.39 9.14 -17.71
N PHE A 131 15.06 9.24 -17.66
CA PHE A 131 14.22 9.56 -18.81
C PHE A 131 13.81 11.04 -18.90
N ASP A 132 14.32 11.89 -18.00
CA ASP A 132 13.95 13.30 -17.87
C ASP A 132 12.42 13.51 -17.72
N LEU A 133 11.80 12.64 -16.93
CA LEU A 133 10.38 12.69 -16.57
C LEU A 133 10.23 13.25 -15.16
N SER A 134 9.23 14.11 -14.97
CA SER A 134 8.93 14.65 -13.64
C SER A 134 8.27 13.62 -12.72
N ASP A 135 8.38 13.87 -11.41
CA ASP A 135 7.71 13.07 -10.39
C ASP A 135 6.19 13.08 -10.56
N ALA A 136 5.62 14.18 -11.07
CA ALA A 136 4.20 14.28 -11.37
C ALA A 136 3.80 13.30 -12.49
N ILE A 137 4.54 13.25 -13.61
CA ILE A 137 4.28 12.29 -14.71
C ILE A 137 4.35 10.84 -14.21
N LEU A 138 5.35 10.51 -13.39
CA LEU A 138 5.49 9.17 -12.82
C LEU A 138 4.32 8.82 -11.89
N GLY A 139 3.89 9.80 -11.09
CA GLY A 139 2.71 9.72 -10.22
C GLY A 139 1.42 9.45 -10.98
N LEU A 140 1.13 10.28 -11.98
CA LEU A 140 -0.12 10.21 -12.76
C LEU A 140 -0.18 9.04 -13.74
N THR A 141 0.97 8.42 -14.08
CA THR A 141 1.03 7.26 -14.97
C THR A 141 1.30 5.97 -14.20
N VAL A 142 2.57 5.65 -13.91
CA VAL A 142 2.99 4.33 -13.44
C VAL A 142 2.45 4.03 -12.05
N LEU A 143 2.51 4.99 -11.12
CA LEU A 143 1.97 4.80 -9.77
C LEU A 143 0.44 4.69 -9.78
N ALA A 144 -0.25 5.58 -10.51
CA ALA A 144 -1.70 5.52 -10.65
C ALA A 144 -2.18 4.21 -11.30
N TRP A 145 -1.55 3.79 -12.40
CA TRP A 145 -1.86 2.52 -13.07
C TRP A 145 -1.54 1.32 -12.18
N GLY A 146 -0.40 1.34 -11.49
CA GLY A 146 0.00 0.28 -10.57
C GLY A 146 -1.03 0.04 -9.48
N ASN A 147 -1.61 1.12 -8.95
CA ASN A 147 -2.66 1.03 -7.93
C ASN A 147 -4.00 0.52 -8.50
N SER A 148 -4.39 0.97 -9.70
CA SER A 148 -5.74 0.72 -10.23
C SER A 148 -5.86 -0.45 -11.23
N ILE A 149 -4.76 -1.07 -11.68
CA ILE A 149 -4.83 -2.18 -12.65
C ILE A 149 -5.46 -3.44 -12.04
N GLY A 150 -5.21 -3.71 -10.76
CA GLY A 150 -5.84 -4.82 -10.02
C GLY A 150 -7.34 -4.61 -9.90
N ASP A 151 -7.75 -3.39 -9.55
CA ASP A 151 -9.15 -2.99 -9.47
C ASP A 151 -9.84 -3.10 -10.84
N LEU A 152 -9.20 -2.63 -11.91
CA LEU A 152 -9.71 -2.75 -13.28
C LEU A 152 -10.00 -4.21 -13.65
N VAL A 153 -9.08 -5.12 -13.35
CA VAL A 153 -9.23 -6.56 -13.62
C VAL A 153 -10.35 -7.16 -12.76
N ALA A 154 -10.39 -6.83 -11.48
CA ALA A 154 -11.41 -7.31 -10.55
C ALA A 154 -12.82 -6.83 -10.94
N ASP A 155 -13.00 -5.53 -11.14
CA ASP A 155 -14.28 -4.92 -11.50
C ASP A 155 -14.79 -5.40 -12.86
N THR A 156 -13.89 -5.53 -13.83
CA THR A 156 -14.24 -6.10 -15.15
C THR A 156 -14.68 -7.56 -15.03
N THR A 157 -14.02 -8.33 -14.16
CA THR A 157 -14.38 -9.73 -13.92
C THR A 157 -15.75 -9.83 -13.25
N MET A 158 -16.02 -9.02 -12.23
CA MET A 158 -17.32 -8.96 -11.55
C MET A 158 -18.45 -8.54 -12.50
N ALA A 159 -18.19 -7.56 -13.36
CA ALA A 159 -19.14 -7.16 -14.40
C ALA A 159 -19.43 -8.29 -15.39
N ARG A 160 -18.41 -9.05 -15.82
CA ARG A 160 -18.57 -10.21 -16.71
C ARG A 160 -19.31 -11.38 -16.05
N GLN A 161 -19.21 -11.52 -14.74
CA GLN A 161 -19.93 -12.53 -13.95
C GLN A 161 -21.40 -12.18 -13.70
N GLY A 162 -21.90 -11.06 -14.23
CA GLY A 162 -23.30 -10.65 -14.07
C GLY A 162 -23.56 -9.71 -12.90
N TYR A 163 -22.51 -9.17 -12.27
CA TYR A 163 -22.60 -8.21 -11.16
C TYR A 163 -22.07 -6.81 -11.52
N PRO A 164 -22.57 -6.15 -12.58
CA PRO A 164 -22.04 -4.86 -13.03
C PRO A 164 -22.25 -3.74 -12.00
N ARG A 165 -23.35 -3.77 -11.23
CA ARG A 165 -23.61 -2.79 -10.16
C ARG A 165 -22.54 -2.81 -9.09
N MET A 166 -22.05 -4.00 -8.75
CA MET A 166 -20.98 -4.18 -7.77
C MET A 166 -19.66 -3.61 -8.30
N GLY A 167 -19.28 -3.94 -9.55
CA GLY A 167 -18.07 -3.38 -10.16
C GLY A 167 -18.10 -1.85 -10.27
N ILE A 168 -19.24 -1.26 -10.61
CA ILE A 168 -19.37 0.21 -10.64
C ILE A 168 -19.22 0.80 -9.23
N SER A 169 -19.85 0.19 -8.22
CA SER A 169 -19.73 0.68 -6.84
C SER A 169 -18.30 0.59 -6.30
N ALA A 170 -17.55 -0.45 -6.69
CA ALA A 170 -16.16 -0.63 -6.30
C ALA A 170 -15.24 0.40 -6.98
N CYS A 171 -15.45 0.66 -8.27
CA CYS A 171 -14.69 1.66 -9.04
C CYS A 171 -14.77 3.09 -8.47
N PHE A 172 -15.91 3.49 -7.88
CA PHE A 172 -16.03 4.77 -7.16
C PHE A 172 -15.65 4.67 -5.69
N GLY A 173 -16.01 3.58 -5.02
CA GLY A 173 -15.83 3.39 -3.58
C GLY A 173 -14.35 3.24 -3.19
N GLY A 174 -13.57 2.49 -3.96
CA GLY A 174 -12.14 2.26 -3.69
C GLY A 174 -11.33 3.55 -3.68
N PRO A 175 -11.34 4.35 -4.76
CA PRO A 175 -10.66 5.64 -4.79
C PRO A 175 -11.15 6.63 -3.72
N LEU A 176 -12.47 6.67 -3.43
CA LEU A 176 -13.02 7.52 -2.38
C LEU A 176 -12.49 7.12 -0.99
N PHE A 177 -12.45 5.83 -0.70
CA PHE A 177 -11.89 5.31 0.55
C PHE A 177 -10.40 5.62 0.67
N ASN A 178 -9.63 5.42 -0.40
CA ASN A 178 -8.21 5.76 -0.46
C ASN A 178 -7.96 7.26 -0.26
N LEU A 179 -8.82 8.12 -0.81
CA LEU A 179 -8.73 9.57 -0.59
C LEU A 179 -9.01 9.92 0.88
N LEU A 180 -10.09 9.42 1.46
CA LEU A 180 -10.50 9.76 2.83
C LEU A 180 -9.52 9.24 3.88
N LEU A 181 -9.13 7.96 3.80
CA LEU A 181 -8.22 7.38 4.78
C LEU A 181 -6.75 7.64 4.43
N GLY A 182 -6.39 7.48 3.15
CA GLY A 182 -5.01 7.58 2.69
C GLY A 182 -4.48 9.00 2.60
N LEU A 183 -5.31 10.01 2.29
CA LEU A 183 -4.91 11.41 2.33
C LEU A 183 -5.46 12.14 3.56
N GLY A 184 -6.71 11.88 3.95
CA GLY A 184 -7.34 12.57 5.08
C GLY A 184 -6.64 12.35 6.43
N ILE A 185 -6.22 11.11 6.74
CA ILE A 185 -5.52 10.83 8.00
C ILE A 185 -4.13 11.51 8.03
N PRO A 186 -3.25 11.35 7.03
CA PRO A 186 -1.95 12.03 7.03
C PRO A 186 -2.05 13.55 7.10
N PHE A 187 -2.97 14.17 6.35
CA PHE A 187 -3.17 15.62 6.42
C PHE A 187 -3.68 16.06 7.81
N THR A 188 -4.56 15.29 8.43
CA THR A 188 -5.03 15.59 9.80
C THR A 188 -3.86 15.54 10.79
N ILE A 189 -3.00 14.51 10.70
CA ILE A 189 -1.81 14.38 11.54
C ILE A 189 -0.84 15.55 11.28
N ALA A 190 -0.64 15.93 10.01
CA ALA A 190 0.23 17.04 9.63
C ALA A 190 -0.29 18.39 10.18
N CYS A 191 -1.61 18.63 10.12
CA CYS A 191 -2.23 19.81 10.72
C CYS A 191 -2.03 19.85 12.24
N LEU A 192 -2.23 18.72 12.93
CA LEU A 192 -2.05 18.65 14.38
C LEU A 192 -0.61 18.95 14.80
N ASN A 193 0.38 18.50 14.02
CA ASN A 193 1.79 18.74 14.30
C ASN A 193 2.23 20.18 14.01
N ASN A 194 1.58 20.87 13.06
CA ASN A 194 1.95 22.21 12.61
C ASN A 194 1.10 23.34 13.21
N GLY A 195 0.45 23.11 14.36
CA GLY A 195 -0.31 24.17 15.06
C GLY A 195 -1.72 24.41 14.53
N GLY A 196 -2.31 23.43 13.84
CA GLY A 196 -3.71 23.43 13.40
C GLY A 196 -3.94 23.85 11.95
N THR A 197 -2.90 24.25 11.21
CA THR A 197 -2.99 24.61 9.80
C THR A 197 -1.94 23.89 8.96
N TYR A 198 -2.29 23.60 7.70
CA TYR A 198 -1.37 23.07 6.70
C TYR A 198 -1.54 23.89 5.43
N GLU A 199 -0.50 24.65 5.04
CA GLU A 199 -0.53 25.46 3.82
C GLU A 199 -0.36 24.56 2.59
N LEU A 200 -1.44 24.45 1.80
CA LEU A 200 -1.41 23.77 0.52
C LEU A 200 -0.86 24.71 -0.54
N LYS A 201 0.34 24.42 -1.04
CA LYS A 201 0.92 25.11 -2.19
C LYS A 201 0.34 24.51 -3.47
N VAL A 202 -0.82 25.00 -3.87
CA VAL A 202 -1.50 24.54 -5.09
C VAL A 202 -0.74 25.02 -6.32
N THR A 203 -0.14 24.10 -7.06
CA THR A 203 0.45 24.39 -8.38
C THR A 203 -0.61 24.38 -9.48
N MET A 204 -0.31 24.95 -10.65
CA MET A 204 -1.24 24.90 -11.80
C MET A 204 -1.50 23.46 -12.25
N GLU A 205 -0.49 22.59 -12.16
CA GLU A 205 -0.61 21.15 -12.45
C GLU A 205 -1.64 20.50 -11.51
N GLU A 206 -1.52 20.74 -10.21
CA GLU A 206 -2.46 20.22 -9.21
C GLU A 206 -3.88 20.75 -9.43
N MET A 207 -4.03 22.00 -9.87
CA MET A 207 -5.32 22.58 -10.21
C MET A 207 -5.94 21.92 -11.45
N ILE A 208 -5.15 21.61 -12.47
CA ILE A 208 -5.61 20.87 -13.66
C ILE A 208 -6.00 19.44 -13.29
N LEU A 209 -5.23 18.78 -12.42
CA LEU A 209 -5.55 17.43 -11.94
C LEU A 209 -6.86 17.42 -11.15
N ALA A 210 -7.02 18.35 -10.20
CA ALA A 210 -8.25 18.50 -9.42
C ALA A 210 -9.45 18.87 -10.31
N GLY A 211 -9.25 19.77 -11.27
CA GLY A 211 -10.26 20.18 -12.25
C GLY A 211 -10.69 19.03 -13.16
N GLY A 212 -9.75 18.24 -13.66
CA GLY A 212 -10.01 17.06 -14.48
C GLY A 212 -10.80 15.98 -13.73
N LEU A 213 -10.41 15.71 -12.48
CA LEU A 213 -11.15 14.81 -11.59
C LEU A 213 -12.58 15.33 -11.33
N GLY A 214 -12.71 16.61 -10.96
CA GLY A 214 -14.01 17.25 -10.72
C GLY A 214 -14.91 17.22 -11.94
N PHE A 215 -14.36 17.54 -13.12
CA PHE A 215 -15.08 17.47 -14.39
C PHE A 215 -15.55 16.04 -14.69
N SER A 216 -14.68 15.04 -14.53
CA SER A 216 -15.04 13.63 -14.72
C SER A 216 -16.18 13.19 -13.80
N LEU A 217 -16.16 13.58 -12.53
CA LEU A 217 -17.20 13.21 -11.57
C LEU A 217 -18.53 13.90 -11.85
N VAL A 218 -18.51 15.21 -12.14
CA VAL A 218 -19.71 15.99 -12.45
C VAL A 218 -20.33 15.53 -13.76
N SER A 219 -19.53 15.31 -14.81
CA SER A 219 -20.03 14.84 -16.10
C SER A 219 -20.62 13.43 -15.98
N SER A 220 -19.97 12.54 -15.22
CA SER A 220 -20.47 11.21 -14.90
C SER A 220 -21.83 11.28 -14.19
N LEU A 221 -21.96 12.13 -13.17
CA LEU A 221 -23.21 12.33 -12.44
C LEU A 221 -24.33 12.78 -13.38
N VAL A 222 -24.08 13.81 -14.21
CA VAL A 222 -25.07 14.32 -15.16
C VAL A 222 -25.48 13.26 -16.18
N ILE A 223 -24.52 12.57 -16.80
CA ILE A 223 -24.80 11.56 -17.84
C ILE A 223 -25.58 10.38 -17.25
N VAL A 224 -25.23 9.90 -16.06
CA VAL A 224 -25.92 8.78 -15.41
C VAL A 224 -27.35 9.15 -15.03
N LEU A 225 -27.57 10.38 -14.52
CA LEU A 225 -28.91 10.88 -14.20
C LEU A 225 -29.79 11.00 -15.46
N LEU A 226 -29.24 11.58 -16.54
CA LEU A 226 -29.94 11.69 -17.83
C LEU A 226 -30.23 10.33 -18.46
N SER A 227 -29.32 9.37 -18.28
CA SER A 227 -29.47 8.00 -18.77
C SER A 227 -30.36 7.13 -17.88
N LYS A 228 -31.05 7.70 -16.89
CA LYS A 228 -31.93 7.00 -15.94
C LYS A 228 -31.25 5.79 -15.27
N PHE A 229 -29.97 5.94 -14.91
CA PHE A 229 -29.13 4.89 -14.29
C PHE A 229 -28.84 3.67 -15.17
N TYR A 230 -29.05 3.76 -16.49
CA TYR A 230 -28.61 2.74 -17.44
C TYR A 230 -27.26 3.13 -18.05
N MET A 231 -26.22 2.35 -17.74
CA MET A 231 -24.87 2.56 -18.29
C MET A 231 -24.69 1.73 -19.56
N SER A 232 -24.70 2.41 -20.71
CA SER A 232 -24.50 1.80 -22.03
C SER A 232 -23.01 1.77 -22.40
N ARG A 233 -22.66 1.01 -23.45
CA ARG A 233 -21.28 0.97 -23.99
C ARG A 233 -20.76 2.35 -24.38
N THR A 234 -21.65 3.24 -24.82
CA THR A 234 -21.33 4.63 -25.19
C THR A 234 -20.75 5.41 -24.02
N TYR A 235 -21.26 5.19 -22.79
CA TYR A 235 -20.73 5.83 -21.60
C TYR A 235 -19.30 5.37 -21.27
N GLY A 236 -19.01 4.08 -21.44
CA GLY A 236 -17.65 3.55 -21.26
C GLY A 236 -16.65 4.14 -22.27
N ILE A 237 -17.05 4.27 -23.54
CA ILE A 237 -16.22 4.91 -24.58
C ILE A 237 -15.98 6.39 -24.22
N TYR A 238 -17.01 7.10 -23.77
CA TYR A 238 -16.88 8.49 -23.32
C TYR A 238 -15.84 8.63 -22.20
N LEU A 239 -15.91 7.80 -21.16
CA LEU A 239 -14.96 7.82 -20.04
C LEU A 239 -13.53 7.53 -20.48
N LEU A 240 -13.34 6.58 -21.41
CA LEU A 240 -12.02 6.27 -21.96
C LEU A 240 -11.46 7.45 -22.78
N CYS A 241 -12.28 8.08 -23.62
CA CYS A 241 -11.88 9.28 -24.35
C CYS A 241 -11.54 10.43 -23.39
N LEU A 242 -12.35 10.64 -22.36
CA LEU A 242 -12.10 11.65 -21.33
C LEU A 242 -10.77 11.40 -20.61
N TYR A 243 -10.50 10.14 -20.26
CA TYR A 243 -9.24 9.74 -19.63
C TYR A 243 -8.02 10.01 -20.52
N VAL A 244 -8.10 9.66 -21.81
CA VAL A 244 -7.01 9.91 -22.78
C VAL A 244 -6.76 11.41 -22.96
N VAL A 245 -7.82 12.21 -23.12
CA VAL A 245 -7.71 13.67 -23.24
C VAL A 245 -7.10 14.27 -21.97
N PHE A 246 -7.57 13.83 -20.80
CA PHE A 246 -7.04 14.27 -19.51
C PHE A 246 -5.54 13.95 -19.38
N LEU A 247 -5.13 12.72 -19.71
CA LEU A 247 -3.73 12.31 -19.64
C LEU A 247 -2.86 13.14 -20.59
N LEU A 248 -3.33 13.37 -21.83
CA LEU A 248 -2.64 14.22 -22.79
C LEU A 248 -2.46 15.66 -22.26
N VAL A 249 -3.51 16.27 -21.69
CA VAL A 249 -3.42 17.62 -21.13
C VAL A 249 -2.48 17.67 -19.94
N ALA A 250 -2.54 16.68 -19.03
CA ALA A 250 -1.66 16.61 -17.87
C ALA A 250 -0.18 16.51 -18.28
N VAL A 251 0.13 15.61 -19.22
CA VAL A 251 1.51 15.42 -19.72
C VAL A 251 2.00 16.64 -20.51
N LEU A 252 1.16 17.26 -21.36
CA LEU A 252 1.55 18.44 -22.13
C LEU A 252 1.78 19.68 -21.27
N THR A 253 1.03 19.80 -20.16
CA THR A 253 1.26 20.85 -19.16
C THR A 253 2.62 20.64 -18.49
N GLU A 254 2.89 19.41 -18.04
CA GLU A 254 4.12 19.09 -17.34
C GLU A 254 5.38 19.28 -18.18
N VAL A 255 5.34 18.90 -19.45
CA VAL A 255 6.46 19.08 -20.40
C VAL A 255 6.61 20.56 -20.82
N ASN A 256 5.89 21.49 -20.17
CA ASN A 256 5.93 22.93 -20.42
C ASN A 256 5.60 23.33 -21.88
N VAL A 257 4.91 22.46 -22.62
CA VAL A 257 4.41 22.76 -23.97
C VAL A 257 3.24 23.74 -23.87
N ILE A 258 2.38 23.54 -22.88
CA ILE A 258 1.37 24.52 -22.47
C ILE A 258 2.05 25.49 -21.50
N LYS A 259 2.61 26.58 -22.04
CA LYS A 259 3.25 27.61 -21.21
C LYS A 259 2.24 28.18 -20.20
N ASN A 260 2.69 28.26 -18.95
CA ASN A 260 2.07 28.98 -17.84
C ASN A 260 1.31 30.22 -18.32
N VAL A 261 -0.03 30.13 -18.42
CA VAL A 261 -0.86 31.33 -18.41
C VAL A 261 -0.89 31.77 -16.95
N VAL A 262 0.05 32.65 -16.63
CA VAL A 262 0.14 33.34 -15.35
C VAL A 262 -1.20 34.04 -15.12
N PHE A 263 -1.95 33.62 -14.11
CA PHE A 263 -3.02 34.39 -13.49
C PHE A 263 -2.56 34.82 -12.11
#